data_AF-A0A4Y9Z0I6-F1
#
_entry.id   AF-A0A4Y9Z0I6-F1
#
_cell.length_a   1.000
_cell.length_b   1.000
_cell.length_c   1.000
_cell.angle_alpha   90.00
_cell.angle_beta   90.00
_cell.angle_gamma   90.00
#
_symmetry.space_group_name_H-M   'P 1'
#
loop_
_entity.id
_entity.type
_entity.pdbx_description
1 polymer ?
#
loop_
_entity_poly.entity_id
_entity_poly.type
_entity_poly.pdbx_seq_one_letter_code
_entity_poly.pdbx_strand_id
1 'polypeptide(L)'
;MVVSLVNRLPAPTEFFALLETWFQNKRFDESALQDMLFLLDDVISKDPVFVDTVAKLYLRCKPPGYSFSRGTVSWLVYVHARAGSKDSAKEWIDPERHAGASSPNPYTSLLRFVDGSSGDDELYLWIIQRMREFQIQPDLPFYNALLFAEFARRRYEHAFKIYALLKSSDDPAVTPDGLTFTTLFRVQLDMSRPDTQRMRSMPGAPSPRQLYREMIACHVSRTDNGLEGTLTDSTLVLALRVFMKRRDYAAAFVALKTIQHCKMPIDLEMYHRILAFLMQRIEQQLSSVAVRRGPRSSWSYRFLGLATAPTKQRPVYDPRVLDAVLRIGMIRRLSLDYVAPQLELTDDDPPEERPDFDAPAGSSTHKQSAPTRSPKLPESSFDFETYTKAFRIHGMPTTLDVTGTVKSNPRRIYSATPLERILRRAMLADRPASIVAAMKDVNTELAMAKEQMLGDLKNKLSRSSAGKQKRRDVDRSGSKKQADGAASGRAGDNAVEADG
;
A
#
# COMPACT_ATOMS: atom_id res chain seq x y z
N MET A 1 8.00 28.95 -22.71
CA MET A 1 7.92 29.45 -24.10
C MET A 1 6.72 28.87 -24.85
N VAL A 2 6.54 27.55 -24.88
CA VAL A 2 5.38 26.91 -25.56
C VAL A 2 4.03 27.36 -24.99
N VAL A 3 3.86 27.36 -23.66
CA VAL A 3 2.61 27.80 -22.99
C VAL A 3 2.29 29.28 -23.28
N SER A 4 3.31 30.15 -23.25
CA SER A 4 3.12 31.57 -23.58
C SER A 4 2.79 31.81 -25.06
N LEU A 5 3.18 30.88 -25.95
CA LEU A 5 2.86 30.94 -27.37
C LEU A 5 1.44 30.46 -27.65
N VAL A 6 1.01 29.36 -27.02
CA VAL A 6 -0.37 28.85 -27.14
C VAL A 6 -1.39 29.90 -26.67
N ASN A 7 -1.11 30.61 -25.58
CA ASN A 7 -1.99 31.66 -25.07
C ASN A 7 -2.00 32.95 -25.92
N ARG A 8 -1.08 33.10 -26.87
CA ARG A 8 -0.92 34.31 -27.70
C ARG A 8 -1.27 34.12 -29.17
N LEU A 9 -1.44 32.88 -29.64
CA LEU A 9 -1.70 32.58 -31.05
C LEU A 9 -3.22 32.48 -31.31
N PRO A 10 -3.77 33.26 -32.26
CA PRO A 10 -5.21 33.36 -32.48
C PRO A 10 -5.81 32.22 -33.34
N ALA A 11 -5.01 31.41 -34.03
CA ALA A 11 -5.52 30.31 -34.87
C ALA A 11 -4.65 29.02 -34.81
N PRO A 12 -5.25 27.80 -34.80
CA PRO A 12 -4.52 26.54 -34.80
C PRO A 12 -3.55 26.36 -35.98
N THR A 13 -3.87 26.91 -37.14
CA THR A 13 -3.06 26.83 -38.36
C THR A 13 -1.72 27.55 -38.22
N GLU A 14 -1.71 28.75 -37.62
CA GLU A 14 -0.50 29.51 -37.35
C GLU A 14 0.41 28.79 -36.35
N PHE A 15 -0.19 28.15 -35.35
CA PHE A 15 0.53 27.34 -34.38
C PHE A 15 1.25 26.15 -35.05
N PHE A 16 0.57 25.39 -35.91
CA PHE A 16 1.20 24.26 -36.60
C PHE A 16 2.27 24.71 -37.62
N ALA A 17 2.07 25.84 -38.31
CA ALA A 17 3.10 26.40 -39.18
C ALA A 17 4.37 26.77 -38.40
N LEU A 18 4.22 27.34 -37.19
CA LEU A 18 5.34 27.62 -36.31
C LEU A 18 6.05 26.33 -35.86
N LEU A 19 5.30 25.31 -35.45
CA LEU A 19 5.88 24.01 -35.09
C LEU A 19 6.67 23.39 -36.25
N GLU A 20 6.15 23.48 -37.47
CA GLU A 20 6.84 22.99 -38.66
C GLU A 20 8.20 23.69 -38.86
N THR A 21 8.25 25.02 -38.70
CA THR A 21 9.53 25.75 -38.74
C THR A 21 10.50 25.32 -37.65
N TRP A 22 10.01 24.98 -36.46
CA TRP A 22 10.84 24.48 -35.37
C TRP A 22 11.35 23.07 -35.62
N PHE A 23 10.52 22.17 -36.14
CA PHE A 23 10.87 20.78 -36.41
C PHE A 23 11.88 20.61 -37.55
N GLN A 24 11.90 21.56 -38.49
CA GLN A 24 12.93 21.67 -39.53
C GLN A 24 14.29 22.11 -38.96
N ASN A 25 14.33 22.74 -37.78
CA ASN A 25 15.57 23.11 -37.13
C ASN A 25 16.30 21.86 -36.61
N LYS A 26 17.55 21.65 -37.05
CA LYS A 26 18.38 20.50 -36.64
C LYS A 26 18.62 20.42 -35.13
N ARG A 27 18.49 21.53 -34.40
CA ARG A 27 18.61 21.56 -32.93
C ARG A 27 17.38 20.99 -32.22
N PHE A 28 16.25 20.86 -32.91
CA PHE A 28 15.03 20.29 -32.37
C PHE A 28 15.00 18.79 -32.65
N ASP A 29 15.56 18.03 -31.72
CA ASP A 29 15.64 16.58 -31.76
C ASP A 29 14.39 15.91 -31.16
N GLU A 30 14.42 14.58 -31.04
CA GLU A 30 13.28 13.82 -30.49
C GLU A 30 13.11 14.04 -28.99
N SER A 31 14.19 14.34 -28.26
CA SER A 31 14.13 14.67 -26.84
C SER A 31 13.35 15.96 -26.62
N ALA A 32 13.64 16.99 -27.41
CA ALA A 32 12.88 18.25 -27.38
C ALA A 32 11.40 18.04 -27.77
N LEU A 33 11.12 17.13 -28.71
CA LEU A 33 9.75 16.73 -29.02
C LEU A 33 9.08 16.07 -27.81
N GLN A 34 9.73 15.10 -27.17
CA GLN A 34 9.18 14.42 -25.99
C GLN A 34 8.84 15.43 -24.89
N ASP A 35 9.77 16.33 -24.54
CA ASP A 35 9.55 17.37 -23.54
C ASP A 35 8.35 18.27 -23.89
N MET A 36 8.24 18.63 -25.17
CA MET A 36 7.10 19.41 -25.65
C MET A 36 5.80 18.61 -25.55
N LEU A 37 5.79 17.36 -25.99
CA LEU A 37 4.65 16.47 -25.97
C LEU A 37 4.15 16.21 -24.54
N PHE A 38 5.07 16.01 -23.58
CA PHE A 38 4.75 15.94 -22.14
C PHE A 38 4.10 17.22 -21.64
N LEU A 39 4.64 18.38 -22.01
CA LEU A 39 4.08 19.68 -21.63
C LEU A 39 2.70 19.92 -22.25
N LEU A 40 2.49 19.49 -23.50
CA LEU A 40 1.21 19.60 -24.20
C LEU A 40 0.14 18.75 -23.48
N ASP A 41 0.47 17.49 -23.15
CA ASP A 41 -0.43 16.57 -22.45
C ASP A 41 -0.80 17.02 -21.04
N ASP A 42 0.16 17.60 -20.30
CA ASP A 42 -0.04 18.00 -18.91
C ASP A 42 -0.71 19.39 -18.77
N VAL A 43 -0.31 20.36 -19.61
CA VAL A 43 -0.65 21.79 -19.39
C VAL A 43 -1.66 22.33 -20.39
N ILE A 44 -1.63 21.89 -21.65
CA ILE A 44 -2.32 22.59 -22.74
C ILE A 44 -3.60 21.85 -23.17
N SER A 45 -3.48 20.56 -23.50
CA SER A 45 -4.62 19.79 -23.97
C SER A 45 -4.42 18.31 -23.68
N LYS A 46 -5.38 17.73 -22.95
CA LYS A 46 -5.48 16.27 -22.77
C LYS A 46 -6.11 15.57 -23.98
N ASP A 47 -6.22 16.28 -25.11
CA ASP A 47 -6.75 15.74 -26.36
C ASP A 47 -5.69 14.90 -27.08
N PRO A 48 -5.87 13.57 -27.17
CA PRO A 48 -4.94 12.70 -27.87
C PRO A 48 -4.84 13.00 -29.37
N VAL A 49 -5.87 13.58 -30.00
CA VAL A 49 -5.85 13.89 -31.45
C VAL A 49 -4.87 15.02 -31.74
N PHE A 50 -4.79 16.00 -30.83
CA PHE A 50 -3.84 17.09 -30.95
C PHE A 50 -2.39 16.57 -30.81
N VAL A 51 -2.15 15.71 -29.84
CA VAL A 51 -0.85 15.03 -29.65
C VAL A 51 -0.45 14.24 -30.90
N ASP A 52 -1.38 13.47 -31.47
CA ASP A 52 -1.20 12.72 -32.71
C ASP A 52 -0.81 13.63 -33.89
N THR A 53 -1.51 14.76 -34.03
CA THR A 53 -1.24 15.74 -35.09
C THR A 53 0.17 16.32 -34.97
N VAL A 54 0.60 16.68 -33.76
CA VAL A 54 1.95 17.19 -33.49
C VAL A 54 3.01 16.14 -33.79
N ALA A 55 2.80 14.89 -33.37
CA ALA A 55 3.74 13.79 -33.64
C ALA A 55 3.83 13.46 -35.14
N LYS A 56 2.71 13.40 -35.85
CA LYS A 56 2.65 13.17 -37.31
C LYS A 56 3.31 14.33 -38.08
N LEU A 57 3.11 15.57 -37.63
CA LEU A 57 3.79 16.74 -38.20
C LEU A 57 5.30 16.64 -38.03
N TYR A 58 5.78 16.21 -36.86
CA TYR A 58 7.20 15.98 -36.63
C TYR A 58 7.78 14.94 -37.59
N LEU A 59 7.11 13.79 -37.76
CA LEU A 59 7.55 12.76 -38.71
C LEU A 59 7.64 13.28 -40.13
N ARG A 60 6.67 14.10 -40.58
CA ARG A 60 6.68 14.72 -41.91
C ARG A 60 7.88 15.64 -42.14
N CYS A 61 8.41 16.25 -41.08
CA CYS A 61 9.58 17.12 -41.14
C CYS A 61 10.91 16.35 -41.10
N LYS A 62 10.89 15.02 -40.87
CA LYS A 62 12.10 14.20 -40.80
C LYS A 62 12.38 13.48 -42.12
N PRO A 63 13.64 13.04 -42.36
CA PRO A 63 13.99 12.28 -43.55
C PRO A 63 13.12 11.02 -43.70
N PRO A 64 12.88 10.56 -44.95
CA PRO A 64 12.15 9.33 -45.19
C PRO A 64 12.84 8.16 -44.50
N GLY A 65 12.06 7.29 -43.85
CA GLY A 65 12.57 6.17 -43.04
C GLY A 65 12.91 6.52 -41.59
N TYR A 66 12.77 7.78 -41.17
CA TYR A 66 12.84 8.13 -39.76
C TYR A 66 11.71 7.44 -38.96
N SER A 67 12.06 6.80 -37.86
CA SER A 67 11.11 6.19 -36.94
C SER A 67 11.36 6.68 -35.53
N PHE A 68 10.29 6.90 -34.78
CA PHE A 68 10.38 7.26 -33.36
C PHE A 68 11.09 6.18 -32.53
N SER A 69 11.79 6.64 -31.50
CA SER A 69 12.36 5.77 -30.48
C SER A 69 11.27 5.01 -29.71
N ARG A 70 11.67 3.90 -29.08
CA ARG A 70 10.82 3.14 -28.14
C ARG A 70 10.13 4.03 -27.10
N GLY A 71 10.85 5.01 -26.56
CA GLY A 71 10.35 5.90 -25.51
C GLY A 71 9.15 6.73 -26.01
N THR A 72 9.30 7.37 -27.17
CA THR A 72 8.24 8.18 -27.79
C THR A 72 7.05 7.32 -28.17
N VAL A 73 7.25 6.17 -28.80
CA VAL A 73 6.15 5.26 -29.17
C VAL A 73 5.39 4.79 -27.93
N SER A 74 6.09 4.33 -26.89
CA SER A 74 5.48 3.87 -25.64
C SER A 74 4.68 4.98 -24.93
N TRP A 75 5.13 6.24 -25.05
CA TRP A 75 4.43 7.41 -24.53
C TRP A 75 3.19 7.78 -25.36
N LEU A 76 3.29 7.82 -26.69
CA LEU A 76 2.15 8.09 -27.57
C LEU A 76 1.03 7.08 -27.33
N VAL A 77 1.40 5.80 -27.25
CA VAL A 77 0.48 4.71 -26.92
C VAL A 77 -0.16 4.92 -25.55
N TYR A 78 0.62 5.33 -24.55
CA TYR A 78 0.09 5.62 -23.22
C TYR A 78 -0.94 6.74 -23.24
N VAL A 79 -0.68 7.84 -23.96
CA VAL A 79 -1.62 8.97 -24.09
C VAL A 79 -2.94 8.53 -24.72
N HIS A 80 -2.87 7.80 -25.85
CA HIS A 80 -4.05 7.30 -26.54
C HIS A 80 -4.83 6.27 -25.70
N ALA A 81 -4.12 5.33 -25.06
CA ALA A 81 -4.76 4.32 -24.22
C ALA A 81 -5.44 4.94 -23.00
N ARG A 82 -4.82 5.94 -22.36
CA ARG A 82 -5.41 6.72 -21.25
C ARG A 82 -6.67 7.47 -21.68
N ALA A 83 -6.70 7.98 -22.90
CA ALA A 83 -7.86 8.67 -23.47
C ALA A 83 -8.96 7.71 -23.98
N GLY A 84 -8.76 6.40 -23.91
CA GLY A 84 -9.70 5.39 -24.43
C GLY A 84 -9.65 5.21 -25.95
N SER A 85 -8.74 5.89 -26.66
CA SER A 85 -8.54 5.80 -28.11
C SER A 85 -7.72 4.56 -28.49
N LYS A 86 -8.31 3.37 -28.30
CA LYS A 86 -7.63 2.08 -28.50
C LYS A 86 -7.09 1.89 -29.92
N ASP A 87 -7.83 2.32 -30.94
CA ASP A 87 -7.41 2.12 -32.33
C ASP A 87 -6.23 3.00 -32.73
N SER A 88 -6.20 4.26 -32.28
CA SER A 88 -5.03 5.12 -32.43
C SER A 88 -3.82 4.56 -31.68
N ALA A 89 -4.03 4.00 -30.48
CA ALA A 89 -2.95 3.32 -29.77
C ALA A 89 -2.41 2.11 -30.55
N LYS A 90 -3.27 1.33 -31.22
CA LYS A 90 -2.84 0.23 -32.10
C LYS A 90 -2.04 0.72 -33.32
N GLU A 91 -2.42 1.87 -33.91
CA GLU A 91 -1.68 2.47 -35.02
C GLU A 91 -0.23 2.77 -34.65
N TRP A 92 0.00 3.37 -33.46
CA TRP A 92 1.35 3.67 -32.98
C TRP A 92 2.17 2.42 -32.59
N ILE A 93 1.52 1.28 -32.34
CA ILE A 93 2.18 -0.01 -32.03
C ILE A 93 2.48 -0.82 -33.29
N ASP A 94 2.22 -0.30 -34.49
CA ASP A 94 2.53 -1.01 -35.73
C ASP A 94 4.06 -1.10 -35.97
N PRO A 95 4.68 -2.30 -35.86
CA PRO A 95 6.13 -2.45 -36.00
C PRO A 95 6.62 -2.13 -37.42
N GLU A 96 5.75 -2.22 -38.41
CA GLU A 96 6.07 -1.88 -39.80
C GLU A 96 6.20 -0.37 -40.00
N ARG A 97 5.55 0.43 -39.14
CA ARG A 97 5.57 1.89 -39.19
C ARG A 97 6.56 2.49 -38.21
N HIS A 98 6.76 1.83 -37.07
CA HIS A 98 7.54 2.36 -35.96
C HIS A 98 8.48 1.29 -35.41
N ALA A 99 9.77 1.39 -35.69
CA ALA A 99 10.78 0.45 -35.17
C ALA A 99 10.71 0.33 -33.64
N GLY A 100 10.41 1.42 -32.92
CA GLY A 100 10.21 1.42 -31.47
C GLY A 100 9.08 0.52 -30.96
N ALA A 101 8.12 0.14 -31.82
CA ALA A 101 7.04 -0.79 -31.50
C ALA A 101 7.48 -2.25 -31.41
N SER A 102 8.69 -2.60 -31.89
CA SER A 102 9.26 -3.96 -31.76
C SER A 102 9.73 -4.32 -30.33
N SER A 103 9.33 -3.53 -29.33
CA SER A 103 9.72 -3.71 -27.92
C SER A 103 8.49 -3.95 -27.05
N PRO A 104 8.62 -4.54 -25.85
CA PRO A 104 7.46 -4.82 -24.99
C PRO A 104 6.84 -3.56 -24.37
N ASN A 105 7.54 -2.42 -24.33
CA ASN A 105 7.09 -1.22 -23.61
C ASN A 105 5.76 -0.64 -24.14
N PRO A 106 5.54 -0.46 -25.46
CA PRO A 106 4.26 0.05 -25.96
C PRO A 106 3.09 -0.89 -25.65
N TYR A 107 3.28 -2.21 -25.79
CA TYR A 107 2.27 -3.20 -25.41
C TYR A 107 1.97 -3.16 -23.90
N THR A 108 2.99 -2.97 -23.07
CA THR A 108 2.82 -2.78 -21.62
C THR A 108 2.01 -1.52 -21.30
N SER A 109 2.30 -0.40 -21.98
CA SER A 109 1.53 0.84 -21.84
C SER A 109 0.06 0.63 -22.16
N LEU A 110 -0.25 -0.07 -23.24
CA LEU A 110 -1.61 -0.36 -23.66
C LEU A 110 -2.33 -1.32 -22.69
N LEU A 111 -1.66 -2.39 -22.26
CA LEU A 111 -2.22 -3.42 -21.37
C LEU A 111 -2.61 -2.86 -19.99
N ARG A 112 -1.93 -1.81 -19.51
CA ARG A 112 -2.25 -1.16 -18.22
C ARG A 112 -3.66 -0.55 -18.15
N PHE A 113 -4.27 -0.29 -19.30
CA PHE A 113 -5.62 0.27 -19.40
C PHE A 113 -6.70 -0.78 -19.64
N VAL A 114 -6.33 -2.07 -19.66
CA VAL A 114 -7.30 -3.18 -19.69
C VAL A 114 -7.83 -3.40 -18.27
N ASP A 115 -9.11 -3.10 -18.04
CA ASP A 115 -9.74 -3.16 -16.72
C ASP A 115 -10.68 -4.37 -16.52
N GLY A 116 -10.89 -5.15 -17.58
CA GLY A 116 -11.74 -6.34 -17.55
C GLY A 116 -13.19 -6.11 -17.97
N SER A 117 -13.51 -4.93 -18.50
CA SER A 117 -14.74 -4.69 -19.27
C SER A 117 -14.80 -5.56 -20.55
N SER A 118 -16.01 -5.82 -21.07
CA SER A 118 -16.21 -6.70 -22.23
C SER A 118 -15.48 -6.22 -23.49
N GLY A 119 -15.35 -4.91 -23.69
CA GLY A 119 -14.60 -4.31 -24.80
C GLY A 119 -13.07 -4.36 -24.65
N ASP A 120 -12.56 -4.83 -23.52
CA ASP A 120 -11.12 -5.01 -23.29
C ASP A 120 -10.65 -6.44 -23.53
N ASP A 121 -11.56 -7.41 -23.66
CA ASP A 121 -11.24 -8.81 -23.96
C ASP A 121 -10.55 -8.94 -25.32
N GLU A 122 -11.08 -8.26 -26.34
CA GLU A 122 -10.50 -8.23 -27.68
C GLU A 122 -9.14 -7.55 -27.70
N LEU A 123 -9.00 -6.42 -27.00
CA LEU A 123 -7.74 -5.70 -26.90
C LEU A 123 -6.67 -6.55 -26.22
N TYR A 124 -7.02 -7.21 -25.12
CA TYR A 124 -6.15 -8.12 -24.39
C TYR A 124 -5.64 -9.24 -25.31
N LEU A 125 -6.56 -9.93 -26.01
CA LEU A 125 -6.19 -11.03 -26.91
C LEU A 125 -5.32 -10.54 -28.07
N TRP A 126 -5.65 -9.38 -28.63
CA TRP A 126 -4.87 -8.74 -29.69
C TRP A 126 -3.44 -8.44 -29.24
N ILE A 127 -3.22 -7.91 -28.04
CA ILE A 127 -1.88 -7.64 -27.49
C ILE A 127 -1.05 -8.92 -27.42
N ILE A 128 -1.61 -9.99 -26.84
CA ILE A 128 -0.92 -11.27 -26.67
C ILE A 128 -0.58 -11.91 -28.02
N GLN A 129 -1.54 -11.88 -28.95
CA GLN A 129 -1.34 -12.42 -30.30
C GLN A 129 -0.27 -11.62 -31.05
N ARG A 130 -0.32 -10.29 -31.01
CA ARG A 130 0.65 -9.44 -31.70
C ARG A 130 2.08 -9.63 -31.19
N MET A 131 2.29 -9.67 -29.88
CA MET A 131 3.64 -9.93 -29.35
C MET A 131 4.15 -11.31 -29.77
N ARG A 132 3.28 -12.31 -29.89
CA ARG A 132 3.66 -13.64 -30.38
C ARG A 132 4.01 -13.63 -31.87
N GLU A 133 3.20 -12.97 -32.70
CA GLU A 133 3.43 -12.85 -34.15
C GLU A 133 4.78 -12.20 -34.47
N PHE A 134 5.12 -11.13 -33.76
CA PHE A 134 6.39 -10.42 -33.92
C PHE A 134 7.53 -10.95 -33.03
N GLN A 135 7.32 -12.08 -32.35
CA GLN A 135 8.30 -12.73 -31.45
C GLN A 135 8.91 -11.78 -30.41
N ILE A 136 8.13 -10.81 -29.93
CA ILE A 136 8.57 -9.81 -28.95
C ILE A 136 8.60 -10.48 -27.58
N GLN A 137 9.80 -10.58 -27.01
CA GLN A 137 10.01 -11.17 -25.69
C GLN A 137 9.41 -10.28 -24.59
N PRO A 138 8.49 -10.80 -23.76
CA PRO A 138 7.96 -10.05 -22.63
C PRO A 138 9.02 -9.76 -21.56
N ASP A 139 8.97 -8.56 -20.98
CA ASP A 139 9.78 -8.18 -19.83
C ASP A 139 8.96 -8.20 -18.52
N LEU A 140 9.62 -7.96 -17.39
CA LEU A 140 8.94 -7.93 -16.09
C LEU A 140 7.80 -6.89 -16.01
N PRO A 141 7.96 -5.64 -16.50
CA PRO A 141 6.84 -4.70 -16.61
C PRO A 141 5.64 -5.25 -17.36
N PHE A 142 5.85 -5.94 -18.48
CA PHE A 142 4.77 -6.57 -19.23
C PHE A 142 4.08 -7.66 -18.42
N TYR A 143 4.83 -8.58 -17.81
CA TYR A 143 4.26 -9.63 -16.95
C TYR A 143 3.50 -9.06 -15.75
N ASN A 144 3.99 -7.97 -15.15
CA ASN A 144 3.30 -7.28 -14.06
C ASN A 144 1.97 -6.65 -14.52
N ALA A 145 1.94 -6.04 -15.71
CA ALA A 145 0.70 -5.53 -16.31
C ALA A 145 -0.27 -6.67 -16.64
N LEU A 146 0.24 -7.79 -17.17
CA LEU A 146 -0.55 -8.98 -17.48
C LEU A 146 -1.18 -9.59 -16.22
N LEU A 147 -0.39 -9.73 -15.16
CA LEU A 147 -0.85 -10.24 -13.87
C LEU A 147 -1.92 -9.33 -13.26
N PHE A 148 -1.77 -8.00 -13.39
CA PHE A 148 -2.79 -7.04 -12.97
C PHE A 148 -4.07 -7.16 -13.79
N ALA A 149 -3.98 -7.31 -15.11
CA ALA A 149 -5.13 -7.51 -15.98
C ALA A 149 -5.89 -8.81 -15.63
N GLU A 150 -5.19 -9.92 -15.39
CA GLU A 150 -5.83 -11.17 -14.94
C GLU A 150 -6.49 -11.01 -13.56
N PHE A 151 -5.89 -10.23 -12.65
CA PHE A 151 -6.51 -9.90 -11.37
C PHE A 151 -7.79 -9.08 -11.54
N ALA A 152 -7.79 -8.03 -12.37
CA ALA A 152 -8.96 -7.19 -12.64
C ALA A 152 -10.13 -8.00 -13.21
N ARG A 153 -9.80 -8.97 -14.07
CA ARG A 153 -10.74 -9.93 -14.69
C ARG A 153 -11.16 -11.09 -13.77
N ARG A 154 -10.69 -11.10 -12.51
CA ARG A 154 -10.91 -12.17 -11.51
C ARG A 154 -10.44 -13.57 -11.97
N ARG A 155 -9.51 -13.65 -12.92
CA ARG A 155 -8.94 -14.89 -13.46
C ARG A 155 -7.69 -15.30 -12.66
N TYR A 156 -7.90 -15.55 -11.37
CA TYR A 156 -6.81 -15.76 -10.41
C TYR A 156 -5.93 -16.98 -10.75
N GLU A 157 -6.47 -18.00 -11.41
CA GLU A 157 -5.69 -19.16 -11.87
C GLU A 157 -4.59 -18.75 -12.86
N HIS A 158 -4.91 -17.91 -13.84
CA HIS A 158 -3.93 -17.41 -14.80
C HIS A 158 -2.90 -16.50 -14.12
N ALA A 159 -3.32 -15.66 -13.16
CA ALA A 159 -2.39 -14.84 -12.39
C ALA A 159 -1.34 -15.70 -11.66
N PHE A 160 -1.73 -16.85 -11.10
CA PHE A 160 -0.78 -17.77 -10.47
C PHE A 160 0.05 -18.58 -11.48
N LYS A 161 -0.48 -18.89 -12.67
CA LYS A 161 0.33 -19.48 -13.76
C LYS A 161 1.41 -18.52 -14.24
N ILE A 162 1.08 -17.24 -14.43
CA ILE A 162 2.05 -16.19 -14.77
C ILE A 162 3.12 -16.10 -13.68
N TYR A 163 2.71 -16.11 -12.40
CA TYR A 163 3.67 -16.11 -11.30
C TYR A 163 4.59 -17.35 -11.31
N ALA A 164 4.05 -18.54 -11.58
CA ALA A 164 4.85 -19.76 -11.68
C ALA A 164 5.86 -19.69 -12.84
N LEU A 165 5.50 -19.07 -13.96
CA LEU A 165 6.42 -18.80 -15.08
C LEU A 165 7.54 -17.85 -14.65
N LEU A 166 7.21 -16.71 -14.02
CA LEU A 166 8.24 -15.79 -13.50
C LEU A 166 9.18 -16.44 -12.49
N LYS A 167 8.65 -17.33 -11.65
CA LYS A 167 9.42 -18.05 -10.64
C LYS A 167 10.35 -19.13 -11.23
N SER A 168 9.94 -19.76 -12.33
CA SER A 168 10.72 -20.81 -13.00
C SER A 168 11.74 -20.28 -14.01
N SER A 169 11.68 -18.98 -14.32
CA SER A 169 12.69 -18.33 -15.15
C SER A 169 13.99 -18.13 -14.39
N ASP A 170 15.09 -18.52 -15.02
CA ASP A 170 16.45 -18.26 -14.53
C ASP A 170 16.94 -16.85 -14.85
N ASP A 171 16.20 -16.10 -15.68
CA ASP A 171 16.60 -14.75 -16.10
C ASP A 171 16.35 -13.71 -14.96
N PRO A 172 17.41 -13.04 -14.45
CA PRO A 172 17.29 -12.00 -13.43
C PRO A 172 16.38 -10.84 -13.84
N ALA A 173 16.27 -10.54 -15.14
CA ALA A 173 15.48 -9.44 -15.67
C ALA A 173 13.97 -9.65 -15.46
N VAL A 174 13.52 -10.90 -15.37
CA VAL A 174 12.10 -11.26 -15.14
C VAL A 174 11.84 -11.78 -13.73
N THR A 175 12.79 -11.64 -12.81
CA THR A 175 12.59 -12.02 -11.41
C THR A 175 11.41 -11.22 -10.80
N PRO A 176 10.52 -11.82 -10.01
CA PRO A 176 9.43 -11.11 -9.34
C PRO A 176 9.88 -9.91 -8.49
N ASP A 177 9.15 -8.80 -8.59
CA ASP A 177 9.42 -7.56 -7.85
C ASP A 177 8.29 -7.17 -6.89
N GLY A 178 8.43 -6.00 -6.25
CA GLY A 178 7.45 -5.50 -5.29
C GLY A 178 6.06 -5.33 -5.92
N LEU A 179 5.98 -4.95 -7.20
CA LEU A 179 4.71 -4.84 -7.92
C LEU A 179 4.08 -6.22 -8.13
N THR A 180 4.87 -7.23 -8.52
CA THR A 180 4.42 -8.62 -8.64
C THR A 180 3.78 -9.11 -7.34
N PHE A 181 4.51 -9.01 -6.21
CA PHE A 181 4.01 -9.50 -4.92
C PHE A 181 2.85 -8.66 -4.39
N THR A 182 2.82 -7.36 -4.65
CA THR A 182 1.69 -6.51 -4.27
C THR A 182 0.41 -7.00 -4.94
N THR A 183 0.45 -7.27 -6.25
CA THR A 183 -0.72 -7.77 -6.97
C THR A 183 -1.12 -9.16 -6.50
N LEU A 184 -0.16 -10.06 -6.25
CA LEU A 184 -0.46 -11.40 -5.71
C LEU A 184 -1.08 -11.36 -4.30
N PHE A 185 -0.64 -10.46 -3.41
CA PHE A 185 -1.32 -10.27 -2.13
C PHE A 185 -2.71 -9.64 -2.29
N ARG A 186 -2.96 -8.79 -3.31
CA ARG A 186 -4.32 -8.32 -3.63
C ARG A 186 -5.22 -9.47 -4.05
N VAL A 187 -4.72 -10.37 -4.90
CA VAL A 187 -5.41 -11.62 -5.29
C VAL A 187 -5.75 -12.44 -4.03
N GLN A 188 -4.79 -12.67 -3.14
CA GLN A 188 -5.02 -13.42 -1.88
C GLN A 188 -6.06 -12.75 -0.97
N LEU A 189 -6.09 -11.42 -0.93
CA LEU A 189 -7.07 -10.67 -0.14
C LEU A 189 -8.48 -10.77 -0.72
N ASP A 190 -8.65 -10.67 -2.04
CA ASP A 190 -9.96 -10.79 -2.69
C ASP A 190 -10.53 -12.22 -2.62
N MET A 191 -9.67 -13.24 -2.77
CA MET A 191 -10.02 -14.64 -2.53
C MET A 191 -10.43 -14.93 -1.08
N SER A 192 -10.08 -14.06 -0.12
CA SER A 192 -10.44 -14.23 1.29
C SER A 192 -11.81 -13.64 1.66
N ARG A 193 -12.57 -13.10 0.69
CA ARG A 193 -13.93 -12.57 0.91
C ARG A 193 -14.95 -13.71 1.11
N PRO A 194 -16.02 -13.49 1.90
CA PRO A 194 -17.04 -14.52 2.15
C PRO A 194 -17.74 -15.01 0.87
N ASP A 195 -18.05 -14.10 -0.06
CA ASP A 195 -18.77 -14.44 -1.30
C ASP A 195 -17.94 -15.28 -2.28
N THR A 196 -16.61 -15.26 -2.13
CA THR A 196 -15.67 -16.04 -2.95
C THR A 196 -15.19 -17.32 -2.26
N GLN A 197 -15.82 -17.75 -1.15
CA GLN A 197 -15.39 -18.91 -0.35
C GLN A 197 -15.34 -20.24 -1.10
N ARG A 198 -16.08 -20.40 -2.21
CA ARG A 198 -15.99 -21.59 -3.09
C ARG A 198 -14.63 -21.72 -3.78
N MET A 199 -13.83 -20.65 -3.84
CA MET A 199 -12.49 -20.63 -4.45
C MET A 199 -11.34 -20.85 -3.45
N ARG A 200 -11.63 -21.22 -2.19
CA ARG A 200 -10.64 -21.29 -1.09
C ARG A 200 -9.46 -22.24 -1.31
N SER A 201 -9.51 -23.11 -2.30
CA SER A 201 -8.42 -24.02 -2.64
C SER A 201 -8.30 -24.12 -4.15
N MET A 202 -7.81 -23.05 -4.79
CA MET A 202 -7.31 -23.20 -6.15
C MET A 202 -6.06 -24.08 -6.14
N PRO A 203 -6.05 -25.20 -6.89
CA PRO A 203 -4.87 -26.05 -7.01
C PRO A 203 -3.67 -25.23 -7.51
N GLY A 204 -2.53 -25.33 -6.83
CA GLY A 204 -1.29 -24.65 -7.23
C GLY A 204 -1.15 -23.19 -6.78
N ALA A 205 -2.16 -22.57 -6.15
CA ALA A 205 -2.01 -21.23 -5.59
C ALA A 205 -1.09 -21.28 -4.35
N PRO A 206 -0.01 -20.47 -4.27
CA PRO A 206 0.88 -20.46 -3.11
C PRO A 206 0.13 -19.98 -1.87
N SER A 207 0.49 -20.53 -0.70
CA SER A 207 -0.03 -20.00 0.56
C SER A 207 0.50 -18.59 0.82
N PRO A 208 -0.20 -17.72 1.57
CA PRO A 208 0.30 -16.38 1.89
C PRO A 208 1.65 -16.40 2.62
N ARG A 209 1.91 -17.41 3.47
CA ARG A 209 3.22 -17.59 4.13
C ARG A 209 4.32 -17.94 3.12
N GLN A 210 4.01 -18.82 2.16
CA GLN A 210 4.93 -19.16 1.07
C GLN A 210 5.22 -17.96 0.17
N LEU A 211 4.18 -17.24 -0.27
CA LEU A 211 4.31 -16.04 -1.10
C LEU A 211 5.17 -14.98 -0.40
N TYR A 212 4.99 -14.82 0.92
CA TYR A 212 5.82 -13.94 1.73
C TYR A 212 7.28 -14.40 1.77
N ARG A 213 7.54 -15.70 1.97
CA ARG A 213 8.90 -16.25 1.94
C ARG A 213 9.57 -16.00 0.59
N GLU A 214 8.85 -16.23 -0.50
CA GLU A 214 9.33 -16.01 -1.87
C GLU A 214 9.63 -14.53 -2.10
N MET A 215 8.80 -13.61 -1.60
CA MET A 215 9.06 -12.17 -1.64
C MET A 215 10.37 -11.80 -0.92
N ILE A 216 10.58 -12.34 0.28
CA ILE A 216 11.81 -12.12 1.05
C ILE A 216 13.02 -12.72 0.32
N ALA A 217 12.88 -13.91 -0.27
CA ALA A 217 13.94 -14.54 -1.05
C ALA A 217 14.33 -13.69 -2.26
N CYS A 218 13.37 -13.23 -3.07
CA CYS A 218 13.61 -12.34 -4.21
C CYS A 218 14.29 -11.04 -3.78
N HIS A 219 13.89 -10.46 -2.64
CA HIS A 219 14.56 -9.28 -2.11
C HIS A 219 16.01 -9.54 -1.74
N VAL A 220 16.28 -10.60 -0.98
CA VAL A 220 17.64 -10.96 -0.54
C VAL A 220 18.55 -11.24 -1.75
N SER A 221 18.04 -11.91 -2.79
CA SER A 221 18.81 -12.18 -4.01
C SER A 221 19.14 -10.91 -4.81
N ARG A 222 18.26 -9.91 -4.81
CA ARG A 222 18.43 -8.70 -5.62
C ARG A 222 19.31 -7.64 -4.98
N THR A 223 19.17 -7.46 -3.67
CA THR A 223 19.71 -6.24 -3.07
C THR A 223 21.13 -6.39 -2.56
N ASP A 224 21.69 -7.60 -2.55
CA ASP A 224 22.96 -7.94 -1.88
C ASP A 224 23.18 -7.08 -0.61
N ASN A 225 22.10 -6.93 0.20
CA ASN A 225 21.95 -6.13 1.43
C ASN A 225 21.33 -4.69 1.37
N GLY A 226 20.83 -4.22 0.22
CA GLY A 226 20.06 -2.98 0.06
C GLY A 226 18.56 -3.06 0.44
N LEU A 227 17.88 -1.92 0.60
CA LEU A 227 16.41 -1.84 0.81
C LEU A 227 15.69 -1.43 -0.49
N GLU A 228 16.43 -0.99 -1.50
CA GLU A 228 15.90 -0.70 -2.83
C GLU A 228 15.65 -2.03 -3.52
N GLY A 229 14.40 -2.45 -3.64
CA GLY A 229 14.03 -3.73 -4.24
C GLY A 229 12.61 -4.16 -3.91
N THR A 230 12.38 -5.47 -3.88
CA THR A 230 11.06 -6.11 -3.77
C THR A 230 10.27 -5.78 -2.48
N LEU A 231 10.95 -5.43 -1.38
CA LEU A 231 10.31 -5.07 -0.11
C LEU A 231 9.99 -3.58 -0.06
N THR A 232 8.82 -3.23 -0.59
CA THR A 232 8.27 -1.88 -0.46
C THR A 232 7.28 -1.81 0.70
N ASP A 233 6.99 -0.59 1.17
CA ASP A 233 6.01 -0.36 2.24
C ASP A 233 4.63 -0.90 1.87
N SER A 234 4.18 -0.60 0.65
CA SER A 234 2.89 -1.06 0.14
C SER A 234 2.78 -2.58 0.13
N THR A 235 3.85 -3.30 -0.23
CA THR A 235 3.84 -4.77 -0.28
C THR A 235 3.79 -5.40 1.12
N LEU A 236 4.62 -4.92 2.05
CA LEU A 236 4.66 -5.45 3.43
C LEU A 236 3.36 -5.17 4.19
N VAL A 237 2.81 -3.96 4.04
CA VAL A 237 1.52 -3.60 4.64
C VAL A 237 0.41 -4.48 4.07
N LEU A 238 0.41 -4.73 2.76
CA LEU A 238 -0.60 -5.57 2.14
C LEU A 238 -0.50 -7.04 2.58
N ALA A 239 0.71 -7.58 2.69
CA ALA A 239 0.93 -8.91 3.26
C ALA A 239 0.38 -9.02 4.69
N LEU A 240 0.66 -8.02 5.53
CA LEU A 240 0.12 -7.93 6.89
C LEU A 240 -1.42 -7.93 6.88
N ARG A 241 -2.06 -7.17 5.99
CA ARG A 241 -3.52 -7.17 5.82
C ARG A 241 -4.06 -8.56 5.44
N VAL A 242 -3.38 -9.28 4.55
CA VAL A 242 -3.76 -10.66 4.17
C VAL A 242 -3.72 -11.59 5.38
N PHE A 243 -2.65 -11.54 6.18
CA PHE A 243 -2.54 -12.36 7.39
C PHE A 243 -3.61 -12.01 8.42
N MET A 244 -3.85 -10.72 8.67
CA MET A 244 -4.89 -10.25 9.58
C MET A 244 -6.29 -10.69 9.13
N LYS A 245 -6.60 -10.58 7.82
CA LYS A 245 -7.88 -11.02 7.26
C LYS A 245 -8.10 -12.52 7.41
N ARG A 246 -7.05 -13.33 7.23
CA ARG A 246 -7.06 -14.79 7.42
C ARG A 246 -6.94 -15.22 8.88
N ARG A 247 -6.81 -14.28 9.81
CA ARG A 247 -6.62 -14.54 11.25
C ARG A 247 -5.34 -15.33 11.55
N ASP A 248 -4.34 -15.22 10.67
CA ASP A 248 -3.02 -15.79 10.88
C ASP A 248 -2.15 -14.79 11.66
N TYR A 249 -2.43 -14.66 12.95
CA TYR A 249 -1.75 -13.69 13.80
C TYR A 249 -0.26 -13.97 13.99
N ALA A 250 0.15 -15.24 13.89
CA ALA A 250 1.56 -15.62 13.94
C ALA A 250 2.32 -15.07 12.73
N ALA A 251 1.76 -15.22 11.51
CA ALA A 251 2.37 -14.65 10.32
C ALA A 251 2.31 -13.11 10.31
N ALA A 252 1.20 -12.52 10.78
CA ALA A 252 1.09 -11.07 10.96
C ALA A 252 2.17 -10.53 11.90
N PHE A 253 2.47 -11.25 12.99
CA PHE A 253 3.56 -10.91 13.90
C PHE A 253 4.93 -10.93 13.21
N VAL A 254 5.21 -11.95 12.38
CA VAL A 254 6.47 -12.03 11.61
C VAL A 254 6.57 -10.90 10.59
N ALA A 255 5.49 -10.57 9.90
CA ALA A 255 5.46 -9.45 8.96
C ALA A 255 5.70 -8.10 9.67
N LEU A 256 5.05 -7.87 10.83
CA LEU A 256 5.27 -6.68 11.65
C LEU A 256 6.72 -6.57 12.14
N LYS A 257 7.33 -7.69 12.55
CA LYS A 257 8.76 -7.72 12.88
C LYS A 257 9.62 -7.35 11.69
N THR A 258 9.31 -7.85 10.50
CA THR A 258 10.08 -7.53 9.30
C THR A 258 9.99 -6.04 8.95
N ILE A 259 8.80 -5.43 9.07
CA ILE A 259 8.59 -3.98 8.93
C ILE A 259 9.52 -3.19 9.88
N GLN A 260 9.64 -3.61 11.14
CA GLN A 260 10.59 -3.00 12.09
C GLN A 260 12.06 -3.18 11.66
N HIS A 261 12.44 -4.37 11.19
CA HIS A 261 13.82 -4.64 10.74
C HIS A 261 14.19 -3.81 9.51
N CYS A 262 13.22 -3.56 8.62
CA CYS A 262 13.33 -2.66 7.48
C CYS A 262 13.31 -1.17 7.89
N LYS A 263 13.21 -0.85 9.19
CA LYS A 263 13.15 0.51 9.75
C LYS A 263 12.01 1.35 9.17
N MET A 264 10.92 0.70 8.79
CA MET A 264 9.74 1.40 8.31
C MET A 264 8.97 2.01 9.49
N PRO A 265 8.48 3.25 9.36
CA PRO A 265 7.74 3.89 10.43
C PRO A 265 6.42 3.15 10.68
N ILE A 266 6.08 2.97 11.94
CA ILE A 266 4.77 2.49 12.35
C ILE A 266 3.97 3.71 12.77
N ASP A 267 3.22 4.25 11.84
CA ASP A 267 2.40 5.44 12.01
C ASP A 267 1.00 5.10 12.55
N LEU A 268 0.16 6.13 12.68
CA LEU A 268 -1.22 5.97 13.14
C LEU A 268 -2.04 5.10 12.18
N GLU A 269 -1.78 5.23 10.88
CA GLU A 269 -2.47 4.49 9.83
C GLU A 269 -2.16 2.98 9.90
N MET A 270 -0.92 2.59 10.20
CA MET A 270 -0.57 1.19 10.46
C MET A 270 -1.34 0.62 11.66
N TYR A 271 -1.44 1.40 12.75
CA TYR A 271 -2.24 1.03 13.92
C TYR A 271 -3.71 0.82 13.54
N HIS A 272 -4.30 1.76 12.80
CA HIS A 272 -5.68 1.65 12.31
C HIS A 272 -5.89 0.38 11.50
N ARG A 273 -4.99 0.10 10.55
CA ARG A 273 -5.09 -1.07 9.68
C ARG A 273 -5.11 -2.38 10.45
N ILE A 274 -4.25 -2.53 11.46
CA ILE A 274 -4.20 -3.76 12.28
C ILE A 274 -5.42 -3.85 13.19
N LEU A 275 -5.73 -2.77 13.90
CA LEU A 275 -6.83 -2.73 14.87
C LEU A 275 -8.19 -2.92 14.18
N ALA A 276 -8.40 -2.35 12.99
CA ALA A 276 -9.64 -2.50 12.24
C ALA A 276 -10.03 -3.98 12.01
N PHE A 277 -9.07 -4.85 11.70
CA PHE A 277 -9.36 -6.29 11.53
C PHE A 277 -9.71 -6.98 12.85
N LEU A 278 -9.06 -6.59 13.95
CA LEU A 278 -9.36 -7.13 15.27
C LEU A 278 -10.75 -6.66 15.72
N MET A 279 -11.03 -5.36 15.60
CA MET A 279 -12.32 -4.77 15.95
C MET A 279 -13.46 -5.36 15.11
N GLN A 280 -13.28 -5.51 13.79
CA GLN A 280 -14.26 -6.18 12.92
C GLN A 280 -14.53 -7.62 13.37
N ARG A 281 -13.49 -8.38 13.76
CA ARG A 281 -13.68 -9.74 14.29
C ARG A 281 -14.41 -9.72 15.64
N ILE A 282 -14.09 -8.75 16.50
CA ILE A 282 -14.73 -8.57 17.81
C ILE A 282 -16.22 -8.33 17.62
N GLU A 283 -16.57 -7.33 16.81
CA GLU A 283 -17.94 -6.95 16.46
C GLU A 283 -18.76 -8.15 15.94
N GLN A 284 -18.26 -8.82 14.89
CA GLN A 284 -18.93 -9.99 14.29
C GLN A 284 -19.22 -11.09 15.31
N GLN A 285 -18.27 -11.37 16.20
CA GLN A 285 -18.42 -12.45 17.18
C GLN A 285 -19.25 -12.03 18.38
N LEU A 286 -19.12 -10.80 18.90
CA LEU A 286 -19.90 -10.33 20.04
C LEU A 286 -21.40 -10.31 19.70
N SER A 287 -21.77 -9.86 18.49
CA SER A 287 -23.16 -9.93 18.01
C SER A 287 -23.69 -11.37 17.98
N SER A 288 -22.84 -12.35 17.68
CA SER A 288 -23.22 -13.77 17.68
C SER A 288 -23.25 -14.43 19.07
N VAL A 289 -22.53 -13.88 20.05
CA VAL A 289 -22.44 -14.44 21.41
C VAL A 289 -23.78 -14.34 22.15
N ALA A 290 -24.58 -13.31 21.86
CA ALA A 290 -25.92 -13.16 22.44
C ALA A 290 -26.84 -14.38 22.17
N VAL A 291 -26.58 -15.12 21.08
CA VAL A 291 -27.40 -16.25 20.63
C VAL A 291 -26.83 -17.61 21.04
N ARG A 292 -25.53 -17.72 21.32
CA ARG A 292 -24.84 -19.01 21.52
C ARG A 292 -24.79 -19.46 22.98
N ARG A 293 -25.00 -20.77 23.22
CA ARG A 293 -24.76 -21.43 24.51
C ARG A 293 -23.24 -21.56 24.74
N GLY A 294 -22.67 -20.75 25.63
CA GLY A 294 -21.29 -20.88 26.10
C GLY A 294 -20.34 -19.76 25.62
N PRO A 295 -20.43 -18.53 26.17
CA PRO A 295 -19.61 -17.38 25.75
C PRO A 295 -18.10 -17.62 25.92
N ARG A 296 -17.70 -18.48 26.86
CA ARG A 296 -16.29 -18.80 27.17
C ARG A 296 -15.52 -19.44 26.01
N SER A 297 -16.20 -20.03 25.02
CA SER A 297 -15.57 -20.59 23.82
C SER A 297 -15.34 -19.55 22.71
N SER A 298 -15.99 -18.39 22.79
CA SER A 298 -15.86 -17.32 21.80
C SER A 298 -14.49 -16.66 21.88
N TRP A 299 -13.84 -16.47 20.72
CA TRP A 299 -12.52 -15.84 20.67
C TRP A 299 -12.56 -14.41 21.22
N SER A 300 -13.56 -13.58 20.85
CA SER A 300 -13.65 -12.20 21.36
C SER A 300 -13.83 -12.14 22.86
N TYR A 301 -14.60 -13.09 23.42
CA TYR A 301 -14.83 -13.17 24.86
C TYR A 301 -13.55 -13.50 25.62
N ARG A 302 -12.75 -14.45 25.11
CA ARG A 302 -11.42 -14.78 25.64
C ARG A 302 -10.42 -13.65 25.44
N PHE A 303 -10.39 -13.06 24.24
CA PHE A 303 -9.46 -12.00 23.87
C PHE A 303 -9.61 -10.78 24.79
N LEU A 304 -10.84 -10.35 25.06
CA LEU A 304 -11.15 -9.25 25.98
C LEU A 304 -11.06 -9.66 27.46
N GLY A 305 -10.88 -10.95 27.75
CA GLY A 305 -10.77 -11.48 29.12
C GLY A 305 -12.08 -11.43 29.90
N LEU A 306 -13.23 -11.41 29.22
CA LEU A 306 -14.53 -11.24 29.86
C LEU A 306 -14.92 -12.39 30.80
N ALA A 307 -14.20 -13.52 30.73
CA ALA A 307 -14.39 -14.64 31.65
C ALA A 307 -14.05 -14.28 33.12
N THR A 308 -13.16 -13.31 33.32
CA THR A 308 -12.74 -12.83 34.64
C THR A 308 -13.23 -11.40 34.91
N ALA A 309 -14.16 -10.88 34.08
CA ALA A 309 -14.71 -9.55 34.30
C ALA A 309 -15.57 -9.55 35.58
N PRO A 310 -15.46 -8.50 36.42
CA PRO A 310 -16.21 -8.42 37.69
C PRO A 310 -17.73 -8.29 37.45
N THR A 311 -18.13 -7.65 36.36
CA THR A 311 -19.53 -7.37 36.04
C THR A 311 -19.99 -8.27 34.88
N LYS A 312 -21.18 -8.89 35.00
CA LYS A 312 -21.82 -9.68 33.93
C LYS A 312 -22.39 -8.83 32.78
N GLN A 313 -21.98 -7.56 32.67
CA GLN A 313 -22.47 -6.67 31.62
C GLN A 313 -22.09 -7.23 30.25
N ARG A 314 -23.06 -7.20 29.33
CA ARG A 314 -22.82 -7.59 27.94
C ARG A 314 -21.98 -6.48 27.30
N PRO A 315 -20.80 -6.80 26.75
CA PRO A 315 -20.00 -5.78 26.06
C PRO A 315 -20.80 -5.27 24.86
N VAL A 316 -21.07 -3.98 24.82
CA VAL A 316 -21.56 -3.29 23.63
C VAL A 316 -20.34 -2.91 22.79
N TYR A 317 -20.45 -3.02 21.48
CA TYR A 317 -19.38 -2.57 20.59
C TYR A 317 -19.31 -1.04 20.61
N ASP A 318 -18.34 -0.50 21.34
CA ASP A 318 -18.17 0.93 21.57
C ASP A 318 -16.66 1.32 21.61
N PRO A 319 -16.32 2.62 21.74
CA PRO A 319 -14.94 3.05 21.92
C PRO A 319 -14.25 2.47 23.17
N ARG A 320 -15.01 1.98 24.18
CA ARG A 320 -14.44 1.35 25.38
C ARG A 320 -13.84 -0.01 25.04
N VAL A 321 -14.44 -0.76 24.11
CA VAL A 321 -13.84 -1.99 23.57
C VAL A 321 -12.49 -1.68 22.91
N LEU A 322 -12.40 -0.63 22.11
CA LEU A 322 -11.13 -0.22 21.49
C LEU A 322 -10.09 0.18 22.55
N ASP A 323 -10.50 0.91 23.59
CA ASP A 323 -9.64 1.26 24.73
C ASP A 323 -9.10 0.02 25.43
N ALA A 324 -9.95 -0.98 25.70
CA ALA A 324 -9.54 -2.26 26.27
C ALA A 324 -8.53 -3.00 25.37
N VAL A 325 -8.74 -3.01 24.03
CA VAL A 325 -7.80 -3.61 23.07
C VAL A 325 -6.46 -2.90 23.07
N LEU A 326 -6.44 -1.58 23.11
CA LEU A 326 -5.19 -0.82 23.19
C LEU A 326 -4.47 -1.09 24.52
N ARG A 327 -5.19 -1.13 25.64
CA ARG A 327 -4.62 -1.44 26.97
C ARG A 327 -4.00 -2.82 27.06
N ILE A 328 -4.50 -3.82 26.34
CA ILE A 328 -3.82 -5.11 26.18
C ILE A 328 -2.37 -4.90 25.72
N GLY A 329 -2.12 -3.95 24.82
CA GLY A 329 -0.78 -3.60 24.34
C GLY A 329 0.15 -3.04 25.43
N MET A 330 -0.38 -2.50 26.52
CA MET A 330 0.39 -1.99 27.65
C MET A 330 0.87 -3.10 28.58
N ILE A 331 0.12 -4.20 28.66
CA ILE A 331 0.39 -5.30 29.59
C ILE A 331 1.60 -6.12 29.11
N ARG A 332 2.64 -6.19 29.96
CA ARG A 332 3.88 -6.91 29.63
C ARG A 332 3.70 -8.43 29.67
N ARG A 333 2.87 -8.92 30.58
CA ARG A 333 2.60 -10.35 30.77
C ARG A 333 1.50 -10.79 29.81
N LEU A 334 1.76 -11.83 29.03
CA LEU A 334 0.74 -12.43 28.19
C LEU A 334 -0.28 -13.15 29.08
N SER A 335 -1.47 -12.59 29.19
CA SER A 335 -2.59 -13.14 29.96
C SER A 335 -3.90 -12.97 29.19
N LEU A 336 -4.91 -13.76 29.53
CA LEU A 336 -6.31 -13.59 29.12
C LEU A 336 -7.16 -12.91 30.20
N ASP A 337 -6.54 -12.38 31.27
CA ASP A 337 -7.28 -11.65 32.31
C ASP A 337 -7.97 -10.41 31.73
N TYR A 338 -9.15 -10.11 32.26
CA TYR A 338 -9.93 -8.92 31.92
C TYR A 338 -9.09 -7.65 32.02
N VAL A 339 -9.21 -6.80 31.01
CA VAL A 339 -8.56 -5.49 30.97
C VAL A 339 -9.65 -4.45 30.93
N ALA A 340 -9.88 -3.78 32.07
CA ALA A 340 -10.92 -2.77 32.17
C ALA A 340 -10.59 -1.56 31.27
N PRO A 341 -11.56 -1.05 30.49
CA PRO A 341 -11.41 0.25 29.84
C PRO A 341 -11.34 1.35 30.90
N GLN A 342 -10.57 2.42 30.64
CA GLN A 342 -10.61 3.65 31.46
C GLN A 342 -11.43 4.75 30.81
N LEU A 343 -11.78 4.60 29.52
CA LEU A 343 -12.65 5.55 28.87
C LEU A 343 -14.07 5.35 29.41
N GLU A 344 -14.43 6.11 30.44
CA GLU A 344 -15.80 6.26 30.89
C GLU A 344 -16.49 7.19 29.90
N LEU A 345 -17.34 6.62 29.05
CA LEU A 345 -18.31 7.44 28.33
C LEU A 345 -19.45 7.66 29.31
N THR A 346 -19.92 8.89 29.50
CA THR A 346 -21.23 9.08 30.13
C THR A 346 -22.22 8.35 29.23
N ASP A 347 -22.90 7.35 29.77
CA ASP A 347 -24.08 6.81 29.11
C ASP A 347 -25.03 8.02 29.08
N ASP A 348 -25.14 8.69 27.93
CA ASP A 348 -26.21 9.67 27.73
C ASP A 348 -27.48 8.89 28.08
N ASP A 349 -28.15 9.27 29.16
CA ASP A 349 -29.46 8.70 29.49
C ASP A 349 -30.27 8.72 28.18
N PRO A 350 -30.86 7.58 27.77
CA PRO A 350 -31.71 7.56 26.59
C PRO A 350 -32.66 8.74 26.74
N PRO A 351 -32.72 9.67 25.77
CA PRO A 351 -33.41 10.93 25.95
C PRO A 351 -34.77 10.61 26.55
N GLU A 352 -35.02 11.08 27.78
CA GLU A 352 -36.28 10.87 28.48
C GLU A 352 -37.37 11.03 27.43
N GLU A 353 -38.15 9.98 27.21
CA GLU A 353 -39.28 9.99 26.28
C GLU A 353 -40.08 11.23 26.63
N ARG A 354 -39.92 12.28 25.82
CA ARG A 354 -40.67 13.52 26.03
C ARG A 354 -42.13 13.10 25.94
N PRO A 355 -42.94 13.32 26.98
CA PRO A 355 -44.34 12.93 26.94
C PRO A 355 -45.00 13.58 25.72
N ASP A 356 -45.79 12.77 25.04
CA ASP A 356 -46.44 13.01 23.76
C ASP A 356 -46.88 14.47 23.58
N PHE A 357 -46.22 15.17 22.66
CA PHE A 357 -46.83 16.33 22.02
C PHE A 357 -47.65 15.82 20.84
N ASP A 358 -48.95 15.67 21.06
CA ASP A 358 -49.95 15.48 20.02
C ASP A 358 -49.77 16.54 18.94
N ALA A 359 -49.35 16.14 17.74
CA ALA A 359 -49.37 16.98 16.55
C ALA A 359 -49.88 16.19 15.33
N PRO A 360 -50.69 16.82 14.47
CA PRO A 360 -51.66 16.14 13.63
C PRO A 360 -51.08 15.61 12.33
N ALA A 361 -51.81 14.64 11.78
CA ALA A 361 -51.49 13.93 10.55
C ALA A 361 -51.35 14.84 9.33
N GLY A 362 -50.24 14.71 8.62
CA GLY A 362 -50.14 15.07 7.20
C GLY A 362 -48.89 15.85 6.82
N SER A 363 -47.79 15.15 6.51
CA SER A 363 -47.09 15.35 5.23
C SER A 363 -45.93 14.36 5.07
N SER A 364 -45.90 13.72 3.92
CA SER A 364 -44.84 12.85 3.44
C SER A 364 -43.67 13.71 2.97
N THR A 365 -42.52 13.65 3.64
CA THR A 365 -41.25 14.16 3.11
C THR A 365 -40.07 13.22 3.40
N HIS A 366 -39.17 13.19 2.42
CA HIS A 366 -37.97 12.38 2.29
C HIS A 366 -37.16 12.17 3.59
N LYS A 367 -36.88 10.90 3.92
CA LYS A 367 -35.88 10.48 4.92
C LYS A 367 -34.48 10.89 4.46
N GLN A 368 -34.03 12.08 4.86
CA GLN A 368 -32.60 12.41 4.90
C GLN A 368 -31.99 11.72 6.12
N SER A 369 -30.94 10.93 5.89
CA SER A 369 -30.11 10.30 6.92
C SER A 369 -29.54 11.37 7.86
N ALA A 370 -29.91 11.29 9.14
CA ALA A 370 -29.44 12.21 10.17
C ALA A 370 -27.91 12.14 10.33
N PRO A 371 -27.23 13.28 10.60
CA PRO A 371 -25.79 13.30 10.83
C PRO A 371 -25.46 12.52 12.11
N THR A 372 -24.48 11.61 12.01
CA THR A 372 -23.94 10.86 13.15
C THR A 372 -23.47 11.84 14.22
N ARG A 373 -24.21 11.95 15.33
CA ARG A 373 -23.80 12.76 16.49
C ARG A 373 -22.43 12.28 16.95
N SER A 374 -21.44 13.18 16.93
CA SER A 374 -20.13 12.88 17.51
C SER A 374 -20.29 12.71 19.02
N PRO A 375 -19.68 11.69 19.64
CA PRO A 375 -19.77 11.47 21.07
C PRO A 375 -19.26 12.71 21.82
N LYS A 376 -20.10 13.28 22.70
CA LYS A 376 -19.67 14.34 23.60
C LYS A 376 -18.69 13.75 24.61
N LEU A 377 -17.57 14.43 24.83
CA LEU A 377 -16.63 14.05 25.87
C LEU A 377 -17.28 14.31 27.24
N PRO A 378 -17.04 13.46 28.25
CA PRO A 378 -17.60 13.63 29.59
C PRO A 378 -17.18 14.99 30.17
N GLU A 379 -18.15 15.77 30.65
CA GLU A 379 -17.93 17.13 31.20
C GLU A 379 -17.37 17.11 32.64
N SER A 380 -17.34 15.95 33.32
CA SER A 380 -16.84 15.82 34.70
C SER A 380 -15.42 15.23 34.77
N SER A 381 -14.48 15.99 35.36
CA SER A 381 -13.16 15.61 35.95
C SER A 381 -12.29 14.52 35.30
N PHE A 382 -12.55 14.12 34.05
CA PHE A 382 -11.73 13.14 33.34
C PHE A 382 -10.35 13.73 33.10
N ASP A 383 -9.35 13.22 33.80
CA ASP A 383 -7.96 13.64 33.66
C ASP A 383 -7.40 13.13 32.33
N PHE A 384 -7.68 13.90 31.28
CA PHE A 384 -7.23 13.66 29.92
C PHE A 384 -5.71 13.61 29.82
N GLU A 385 -4.99 14.38 30.64
CA GLU A 385 -3.54 14.39 30.62
C GLU A 385 -2.98 13.08 31.16
N THR A 386 -3.49 12.61 32.31
CA THR A 386 -3.11 11.31 32.87
C THR A 386 -3.47 10.17 31.92
N TYR A 387 -4.65 10.21 31.31
CA TYR A 387 -5.07 9.24 30.30
C TYR A 387 -4.08 9.20 29.13
N THR A 388 -3.80 10.33 28.47
CA THR A 388 -2.89 10.36 27.31
C THR A 388 -1.44 10.01 27.69
N LYS A 389 -0.99 10.39 28.89
CA LYS A 389 0.35 10.09 29.41
C LYS A 389 0.60 8.58 29.52
N ALA A 390 -0.40 7.80 29.93
CA ALA A 390 -0.30 6.34 30.01
C ALA A 390 0.06 5.69 28.65
N PHE A 391 -0.59 6.11 27.56
CA PHE A 391 -0.31 5.61 26.20
C PHE A 391 1.04 6.11 25.67
N ARG A 392 1.40 7.36 25.96
CA ARG A 392 2.69 7.95 25.54
C ARG A 392 3.89 7.20 26.13
N ILE A 393 3.82 6.74 27.38
CA ILE A 393 4.87 5.93 28.03
C ILE A 393 5.18 4.66 27.23
N HIS A 394 4.16 4.08 26.58
CA HIS A 394 4.31 2.90 25.74
C HIS A 394 4.58 3.20 24.26
N GLY A 395 4.63 4.49 23.90
CA GLY A 395 4.80 4.93 22.52
C GLY A 395 3.66 4.48 21.61
N MET A 396 2.41 4.47 22.09
CA MET A 396 1.24 4.06 21.32
C MET A 396 0.23 5.22 21.18
N PRO A 397 -0.64 5.19 20.14
CA PRO A 397 -1.73 6.15 20.03
C PRO A 397 -2.79 5.87 21.10
N THR A 398 -3.49 6.93 21.50
CA THR A 398 -4.66 6.82 22.39
C THR A 398 -5.89 6.35 21.62
N THR A 399 -6.93 5.92 22.34
CA THR A 399 -8.22 5.58 21.72
C THR A 399 -8.77 6.75 20.90
N LEU A 400 -8.61 7.97 21.40
CA LEU A 400 -9.09 9.19 20.74
C LEU A 400 -8.29 9.58 19.49
N ASP A 401 -7.00 9.26 19.47
CA ASP A 401 -6.19 9.37 18.25
C ASP A 401 -6.70 8.37 17.20
N VAL A 402 -7.00 7.14 17.64
CA VAL A 402 -7.43 6.06 16.75
C VAL A 402 -8.84 6.27 16.17
N THR A 403 -9.75 6.84 16.96
CA THR A 403 -11.10 7.17 16.50
C THR A 403 -11.16 8.46 15.70
N GLY A 404 -10.06 9.23 15.62
CA GLY A 404 -10.03 10.54 14.97
C GLY A 404 -10.78 11.62 15.76
N THR A 405 -11.12 11.37 17.03
CA THR A 405 -11.76 12.36 17.91
C THR A 405 -10.80 13.51 18.24
N VAL A 406 -9.50 13.21 18.34
CA VAL A 406 -8.44 14.20 18.51
C VAL A 406 -7.61 14.26 17.23
N LYS A 407 -7.35 15.49 16.73
CA LYS A 407 -6.45 15.69 15.59
C LYS A 407 -5.03 15.33 16.00
N SER A 408 -4.61 14.14 15.60
CA SER A 408 -3.27 13.63 15.83
C SER A 408 -2.38 13.84 14.60
N ASN A 409 -1.07 14.03 14.82
CA ASN A 409 -0.13 14.13 13.70
C ASN A 409 -0.04 12.76 12.99
N PRO A 410 -0.44 12.63 11.71
CA PRO A 410 -0.47 11.35 11.00
C PRO A 410 0.94 10.77 10.81
N ARG A 411 1.99 11.60 10.84
CA ARG A 411 3.39 11.18 10.67
C ARG A 411 4.08 10.82 11.98
N ARG A 412 3.36 10.84 13.11
CA ARG A 412 3.93 10.43 14.39
C ARG A 412 4.28 8.94 14.34
N ILE A 413 5.52 8.62 14.69
CA ILE A 413 6.01 7.25 14.76
C ILE A 413 5.71 6.68 16.14
N TYR A 414 5.12 5.49 16.17
CA TYR A 414 4.76 4.74 17.36
C TYR A 414 5.62 3.48 17.49
N SER A 415 5.68 2.92 18.70
CA SER A 415 6.32 1.65 19.00
C SER A 415 5.49 0.49 18.44
N ALA A 416 6.10 -0.56 17.89
CA ALA A 416 5.37 -1.78 17.54
C ALA A 416 5.11 -2.71 18.73
N THR A 417 5.81 -2.51 19.86
CA THR A 417 5.77 -3.42 21.00
C THR A 417 4.34 -3.64 21.52
N PRO A 418 3.47 -2.60 21.59
CA PRO A 418 2.07 -2.79 21.96
C PRO A 418 1.29 -3.65 20.95
N LEU A 419 1.45 -3.43 19.65
CA LEU A 419 0.82 -4.26 18.61
C LEU A 419 1.28 -5.72 18.67
N GLU A 420 2.57 -5.95 18.92
CA GLU A 420 3.12 -7.29 19.13
C GLU A 420 2.46 -8.05 20.29
N ARG A 421 2.20 -7.35 21.40
CA ARG A 421 1.52 -7.92 22.56
C ARG A 421 0.05 -8.21 22.26
N ILE A 422 -0.63 -7.29 21.57
CA ILE A 422 -2.01 -7.47 21.10
C ILE A 422 -2.11 -8.71 20.21
N LEU A 423 -1.22 -8.87 19.23
CA LEU A 423 -1.19 -10.04 18.35
C LEU A 423 -0.90 -11.34 19.11
N ARG A 424 0.04 -11.34 20.06
CA ARG A 424 0.30 -12.52 20.91
C ARG A 424 -0.93 -12.90 21.75
N ARG A 425 -1.66 -11.91 22.27
CA ARG A 425 -2.92 -12.18 22.99
C ARG A 425 -4.01 -12.68 22.05
N ALA A 426 -4.08 -12.18 20.82
CA ALA A 426 -5.00 -12.69 19.79
C ALA A 426 -4.73 -14.17 19.47
N MET A 427 -3.46 -14.57 19.37
CA MET A 427 -3.06 -15.99 19.22
C MET A 427 -3.45 -16.82 20.43
N LEU A 428 -3.17 -16.33 21.64
CA LEU A 428 -3.55 -17.01 22.88
C LEU A 428 -5.07 -17.21 22.96
N ALA A 429 -5.82 -16.19 22.59
CA ALA A 429 -7.28 -16.21 22.57
C ALA A 429 -7.85 -17.13 21.48
N ASP A 430 -7.09 -17.59 20.48
CA ASP A 430 -7.51 -18.60 19.50
C ASP A 430 -7.41 -20.03 20.06
N ARG A 431 -6.67 -20.24 21.15
CA ARG A 431 -6.49 -21.55 21.77
C ARG A 431 -7.65 -21.94 22.70
N PRO A 432 -7.98 -23.24 22.83
CA PRO A 432 -8.95 -23.71 23.80
C PRO A 432 -8.44 -23.48 25.24
N ALA A 433 -9.37 -23.22 26.16
CA ALA A 433 -9.06 -22.80 27.53
C ALA A 433 -8.40 -23.89 28.41
N SER A 434 -8.34 -25.14 27.93
CA SER A 434 -7.85 -26.29 28.70
C SER A 434 -6.33 -26.46 28.71
N ILE A 435 -5.56 -25.62 28.01
CA ILE A 435 -4.12 -25.84 27.84
C ILE A 435 -3.33 -25.10 28.93
N VAL A 436 -2.87 -25.84 29.93
CA VAL A 436 -1.98 -25.38 31.02
C VAL A 436 -0.67 -24.78 30.48
N ALA A 437 -0.28 -25.12 29.24
CA ALA A 437 0.93 -24.64 28.57
C ALA A 437 0.70 -23.59 27.47
N ALA A 438 -0.37 -22.80 27.53
CA ALA A 438 -0.79 -21.94 26.41
C ALA A 438 0.27 -20.93 25.92
N MET A 439 1.19 -20.48 26.80
CA MET A 439 2.32 -19.65 26.38
C MET A 439 3.35 -20.41 25.52
N LYS A 440 3.63 -21.67 25.84
CA LYS A 440 4.53 -22.54 25.08
C LYS A 440 3.98 -22.74 23.67
N ASP A 441 2.67 -22.90 23.53
CA ASP A 441 2.01 -23.08 22.24
C ASP A 441 2.08 -21.81 21.38
N VAL A 442 1.82 -20.63 21.96
CA VAL A 442 1.97 -19.35 21.24
C VAL A 442 3.40 -19.18 20.74
N ASN A 443 4.40 -19.48 21.58
CA ASN A 443 5.80 -19.41 21.17
C ASN A 443 6.16 -20.45 20.10
N THR A 444 5.61 -21.67 20.18
CA THR A 444 5.80 -22.73 19.18
C THR A 444 5.21 -22.31 17.84
N GLU A 445 3.99 -21.77 17.82
CA GLU A 445 3.36 -21.27 16.61
C GLU A 445 4.13 -20.10 15.99
N LEU A 446 4.63 -19.18 16.80
CA LEU A 446 5.51 -18.10 16.34
C LEU A 446 6.81 -18.65 15.75
N ALA A 447 7.40 -19.69 16.34
CA ALA A 447 8.59 -20.34 15.81
C ALA A 447 8.31 -20.99 14.45
N MET A 448 7.20 -21.72 14.33
CA MET A 448 6.76 -22.32 13.07
C MET A 448 6.49 -21.28 11.99
N ALA A 449 5.81 -20.17 12.31
CA ALA A 449 5.54 -19.10 11.37
C ALA A 449 6.84 -18.44 10.89
N LYS A 450 7.79 -18.20 11.80
CA LYS A 450 9.13 -17.67 11.44
C LYS A 450 9.87 -18.62 10.52
N GLU A 451 9.86 -19.92 10.82
CA GLU A 451 10.52 -20.92 9.99
C GLU A 451 9.90 -21.00 8.59
N GLN A 452 8.57 -21.05 8.50
CA GLN A 452 7.87 -21.11 7.22
C GLN A 452 8.03 -19.85 6.36
N MET A 453 8.12 -18.67 6.98
CA MET A 453 8.16 -17.39 6.26
C MET A 453 9.57 -16.89 5.99
N LEU A 454 10.53 -17.19 6.85
CA LEU A 454 11.89 -16.67 6.74
C LEU A 454 12.92 -17.80 6.54
N GLY A 455 12.78 -18.94 7.24
CA GLY A 455 13.77 -20.02 7.25
C GLY A 455 15.19 -19.47 7.41
N ASP A 456 16.11 -19.93 6.56
CA ASP A 456 17.51 -19.49 6.54
C ASP A 456 17.72 -18.01 6.15
N LEU A 457 16.72 -17.37 5.55
CA LEU A 457 16.80 -15.96 5.11
C LEU A 457 16.87 -14.99 6.29
N LYS A 458 16.46 -15.42 7.48
CA LYS A 458 16.51 -14.62 8.71
C LYS A 458 17.92 -14.09 9.01
N ASN A 459 18.93 -14.94 8.83
CA ASN A 459 20.32 -14.58 9.09
C ASN A 459 20.83 -13.57 8.07
N LYS A 460 20.40 -13.70 6.80
CA LYS A 460 20.73 -12.77 5.71
C LYS A 460 20.10 -11.39 5.94
N LEU A 461 18.82 -11.33 6.32
CA LEU A 461 18.13 -10.08 6.66
C LEU A 461 18.77 -9.33 7.85
N SER A 462 19.30 -10.07 8.83
CA SER A 462 19.93 -9.46 10.00
C SER A 462 21.30 -8.85 9.67
N ARG A 463 22.07 -9.49 8.79
CA ARG A 463 23.38 -8.99 8.33
C ARG A 463 23.24 -7.71 7.50
N SER A 464 22.20 -7.61 6.66
CA SER A 464 21.99 -6.42 5.82
C SER A 464 21.71 -5.15 6.62
N SER A 465 20.93 -5.26 7.69
CA SER A 465 20.61 -4.13 8.58
C SER A 465 21.84 -3.64 9.35
N ALA A 466 22.69 -4.57 9.82
CA ALA A 466 23.93 -4.24 10.54
C ALA A 466 24.97 -3.53 9.65
N GLY A 467 25.15 -4.00 8.40
CA GLY A 467 26.10 -3.39 7.47
C GLY A 467 25.80 -1.93 7.14
N LYS A 468 24.52 -1.58 7.02
CA LYS A 468 24.08 -0.18 6.80
C LYS A 468 24.33 0.73 7.99
N GLN A 469 24.18 0.22 9.21
CA GLN A 469 24.46 1.01 10.41
C GLN A 469 25.95 1.40 10.43
N LYS A 470 26.84 0.45 10.17
CA LYS A 470 28.28 0.71 10.09
C LYS A 470 28.64 1.72 8.99
N ARG A 471 28.05 1.63 7.79
CA ARG A 471 28.30 2.62 6.71
C ARG A 471 27.81 4.02 7.09
N ARG A 472 26.60 4.16 7.64
CA ARG A 472 26.07 5.46 8.09
C ARG A 472 26.90 6.07 9.22
N ASP A 473 27.41 5.25 10.13
CA ASP A 473 28.25 5.72 11.23
C ASP A 473 29.64 6.13 10.72
N VAL A 474 30.19 5.44 9.71
CA VAL A 474 31.42 5.85 9.02
C VAL A 474 31.23 7.17 8.28
N ASP A 475 30.18 7.32 7.48
CA ASP A 475 29.91 8.57 6.75
C ASP A 475 29.69 9.75 7.70
N ARG A 476 28.95 9.54 8.82
CA ARG A 476 28.78 10.56 9.86
C ARG A 476 30.10 10.92 10.55
N SER A 477 30.98 9.93 10.81
CA SER A 477 32.29 10.18 11.41
C SER A 477 33.26 10.88 10.45
N GLY A 478 33.15 10.62 9.14
CA GLY A 478 33.90 11.30 8.08
C GLY A 478 33.47 12.76 7.93
N SER A 479 32.16 13.03 7.87
CA SER A 479 31.65 14.40 7.79
C SER A 479 31.97 15.23 9.04
N LYS A 480 32.04 14.60 10.23
CA LYS A 480 32.42 15.29 11.46
C LYS A 480 33.91 15.68 11.48
N LYS A 481 34.80 14.79 11.01
CA LYS A 481 36.24 15.13 10.86
C LYS A 481 36.50 16.22 9.82
N GLN A 482 35.67 16.31 8.77
CA GLN A 482 35.78 17.36 7.76
C GLN A 482 35.25 18.72 8.26
N ALA A 483 34.24 18.73 9.12
CA ALA A 483 33.76 19.95 9.78
C ALA A 483 34.76 20.49 10.82
N ASP A 484 35.41 19.62 11.60
CA ASP A 484 36.40 20.03 12.60
C ASP A 484 37.73 20.49 11.96
N GLY A 485 38.06 20.03 10.75
CA GLY A 485 39.24 20.48 9.99
C GLY A 485 39.12 21.87 9.35
N ALA A 486 37.90 22.36 9.11
CA ALA A 486 37.66 23.67 8.50
C ALA A 486 37.67 24.84 9.52
N ALA A 487 37.58 24.54 10.82
CA ALA A 487 37.55 25.55 11.88
C ALA A 487 38.94 25.99 12.38
N SER A 488 40.04 25.34 11.93
CA SER A 488 41.40 25.60 12.43
C SER A 488 42.27 26.47 11.50
N GLY A 489 41.73 27.05 10.43
CA GLY A 489 42.51 27.77 9.41
C GLY A 489 42.00 29.16 9.10
N ARG A 490 41.88 30.05 10.10
CA ARG A 490 41.62 31.49 9.86
C ARG A 490 41.98 32.36 11.08
N ALA A 491 43.27 32.44 11.39
CA ALA A 491 43.81 33.45 12.28
C ALA A 491 45.23 33.79 11.81
N GLY A 492 45.35 34.87 11.04
CA GLY A 492 46.61 35.37 10.53
C GLY A 492 46.38 36.46 9.50
N ASP A 493 46.90 37.64 9.80
CA ASP A 493 47.10 38.80 8.94
C ASP A 493 45.92 39.75 8.70
N ASN A 494 45.90 40.81 9.51
CA ASN A 494 45.69 42.18 9.02
C ASN A 494 46.34 43.16 10.00
N ALA A 495 47.52 43.65 9.62
CA ALA A 495 48.16 44.80 10.22
C ALA A 495 48.70 45.68 9.09
N VAL A 496 48.53 47.00 9.25
CA VAL A 496 49.21 48.10 8.52
C VAL A 496 48.65 48.28 7.08
N GLU A 497 48.17 49.44 6.63
CA GLU A 497 48.80 50.76 6.61
C GLU A 497 47.77 51.82 6.16
N ALA A 498 47.78 53.00 6.77
CA ALA A 498 47.15 54.21 6.24
C ALA A 498 48.03 55.40 6.63
N ASP A 499 48.82 55.90 5.69
CA ASP A 499 49.17 57.31 5.50
C ASP A 499 50.05 57.46 4.25
N GLY A 500 49.71 58.44 3.38
CA GLY A 500 50.52 58.86 2.24
C GLY A 500 49.79 58.91 0.90
#